data_AF-A0A970GJ62-F1
#
_entry.id   AF-A0A970GJ62-F1
#
_cell.length_a   1.000
_cell.length_b   1.000
_cell.length_c   1.000
_cell.angle_alpha   90.00
_cell.angle_beta   90.00
_cell.angle_gamma   90.00
#
_symmetry.space_group_name_H-M   'P 1'
#
loop_
_entity.id
_entity.type
_entity.pdbx_description
1 polymer ?
#
loop_
_entity_poly.entity_id
_entity_poly.type
_entity_poly.pdbx_seq_one_letter_code
_entity_poly.pdbx_strand_id
1 'polypeptide(L)'
;MSESRITTQSVFKTFFAAILLVTVLFAAPARSYGQETEEPKKEFRFADQDLLNFYDVNQELSVLQKETNEKIVAAVEAKGLSMDRFNQIARAAEIGALQGGMYLDEEVESFNQVAPEITAIQRDMQGILQATLMEKGLTTDYYQEIMSEFRSDADLQNHVRELLRERARQAAREARQRERELEEQNKQ
;
A
#
# COMPACT_ATOMS: atom_id res chain seq x y z
N MET A 1 7.40 -40.79 49.33
CA MET A 1 7.15 -41.98 50.17
C MET A 1 5.94 -41.66 51.03
N SER A 2 4.87 -42.42 51.13
CA SER A 2 4.57 -43.79 50.75
C SER A 2 3.04 -43.92 50.79
N GLU A 3 2.50 -44.64 49.81
CA GLU A 3 1.33 -45.54 49.81
C GLU A 3 0.26 -45.35 50.91
N SER A 4 -1.04 -45.45 50.62
CA SER A 4 -1.78 -46.71 50.37
C SER A 4 -3.21 -46.46 50.91
N ARG A 5 -4.35 -47.05 50.51
CA ARG A 5 -4.78 -48.04 49.52
C ARG A 5 -6.34 -48.03 49.58
N ILE A 6 -6.96 -48.13 48.41
CA ILE A 6 -8.04 -49.07 48.01
C ILE A 6 -9.09 -49.49 49.05
N THR A 7 -10.37 -49.37 48.67
CA THR A 7 -11.47 -50.28 49.07
C THR A 7 -12.46 -50.42 47.91
N THR A 8 -12.51 -51.54 47.16
CA THR A 8 -13.39 -52.74 47.25
C THR A 8 -14.89 -52.40 47.06
N GLN A 9 -15.72 -52.98 46.16
CA GLN A 9 -16.02 -54.37 45.76
C GLN A 9 -16.79 -54.37 44.40
N SER A 10 -16.50 -55.22 43.40
CA SER A 10 -16.88 -56.64 43.19
C SER A 10 -18.35 -56.87 42.74
N VAL A 11 -18.80 -57.71 41.78
CA VAL A 11 -18.33 -58.61 40.70
C VAL A 11 -19.61 -59.01 39.91
N PHE A 12 -19.53 -59.46 38.64
CA PHE A 12 -20.28 -60.56 37.96
C PHE A 12 -20.59 -60.19 36.50
N LYS A 13 -20.44 -61.00 35.45
CA LYS A 13 -19.93 -62.35 35.19
C LYS A 13 -19.71 -62.45 33.66
N THR A 14 -18.66 -63.13 33.26
CA THR A 14 -18.25 -63.47 31.88
C THR A 14 -19.23 -64.39 31.15
N PHE A 15 -19.31 -64.32 29.82
CA PHE A 15 -19.31 -65.53 28.97
C PHE A 15 -18.59 -65.30 27.62
N PHE A 16 -17.73 -66.26 27.30
CA PHE A 16 -16.91 -66.42 26.09
C PHE A 16 -17.76 -66.83 24.88
N ALA A 17 -17.37 -66.38 23.68
CA ALA A 17 -17.31 -67.23 22.49
C ALA A 17 -16.38 -66.60 21.44
N ALA A 18 -15.25 -67.26 21.20
CA ALA A 18 -14.34 -66.98 20.10
C ALA A 18 -15.02 -67.25 18.74
N ILE A 19 -14.57 -66.58 17.68
CA ILE A 19 -14.08 -67.23 16.44
C ILE A 19 -13.71 -66.17 15.37
N LEU A 20 -12.52 -66.39 14.79
CA LEU A 20 -11.99 -65.97 13.49
C LEU A 20 -11.56 -64.52 13.23
N LEU A 21 -10.26 -64.34 13.45
CA LEU A 21 -9.36 -63.44 12.76
C LEU A 21 -9.41 -63.67 11.24
N VAL A 22 -9.88 -62.66 10.49
CA VAL A 22 -9.47 -62.43 9.09
C VAL A 22 -9.04 -60.97 8.98
N THR A 23 -7.74 -60.77 9.13
CA THR A 23 -7.03 -59.58 8.69
C THR A 23 -7.10 -59.49 7.16
N VAL A 24 -7.84 -58.51 6.65
CA VAL A 24 -7.56 -57.92 5.32
C VAL A 24 -7.08 -56.50 5.56
N LEU A 25 -5.75 -56.33 5.47
CA LEU A 25 -5.08 -55.04 5.36
C LEU A 25 -5.42 -54.44 3.98
N PHE A 26 -6.38 -53.54 3.93
CA PHE A 26 -6.43 -52.50 2.89
C PHE A 26 -6.12 -51.16 3.55
N ALA A 27 -4.83 -50.81 3.59
CA ALA A 27 -4.40 -49.45 3.79
C ALA A 27 -4.72 -48.65 2.53
N ALA A 28 -5.98 -48.21 2.40
CA ALA A 28 -6.30 -47.12 1.50
C ALA A 28 -5.79 -45.83 2.17
N PRO A 29 -4.94 -45.02 1.52
CA PRO A 29 -4.71 -43.67 2.01
C PRO A 29 -6.07 -42.97 1.98
N ALA A 30 -6.62 -42.69 3.16
CA ALA A 30 -7.71 -41.75 3.28
C ALA A 30 -7.19 -40.44 2.70
N ARG A 31 -7.51 -40.17 1.42
CA ARG A 31 -7.48 -38.83 0.89
C ARG A 31 -8.50 -38.09 1.74
N SER A 32 -8.00 -37.40 2.77
CA SER A 32 -8.74 -36.28 3.33
C SER A 32 -8.94 -35.34 2.15
N TYR A 33 -10.15 -35.37 1.58
CA TYR A 33 -10.62 -34.25 0.79
C TYR A 33 -10.46 -33.06 1.72
N GLY A 34 -9.46 -32.24 1.44
CA GLY A 34 -9.28 -30.97 2.11
C GLY A 34 -10.61 -30.27 1.96
N GLN A 35 -11.31 -30.13 3.08
CA GLN A 35 -12.42 -29.22 3.16
C GLN A 35 -11.74 -27.85 2.98
N GLU A 36 -11.73 -27.33 1.76
CA GLU A 36 -11.48 -25.92 1.50
C GLU A 36 -12.58 -25.18 2.26
N THR A 37 -12.31 -24.90 3.54
CA THR A 37 -12.97 -23.82 4.22
C THR A 37 -12.54 -22.59 3.45
N GLU A 38 -13.40 -22.12 2.53
CA GLU A 38 -13.34 -20.77 2.01
C GLU A 38 -13.36 -19.86 3.25
N GLU A 39 -12.19 -19.32 3.63
CA GLU A 39 -12.14 -18.30 4.66
C GLU A 39 -12.99 -17.13 4.19
N PRO A 40 -13.87 -16.58 5.04
CA PRO A 40 -14.70 -15.45 4.66
C PRO A 40 -13.78 -14.32 4.19
N LYS A 41 -13.94 -13.92 2.93
CA LYS A 41 -13.20 -12.81 2.33
C LYS A 41 -13.47 -11.57 3.18
N LYS A 42 -12.44 -11.06 3.87
CA LYS A 42 -12.52 -9.79 4.62
C LYS A 42 -13.01 -8.72 3.64
N GLU A 43 -14.19 -8.18 3.91
CA GLU A 43 -14.72 -7.05 3.15
C GLU A 43 -14.06 -5.77 3.66
N PHE A 44 -13.55 -4.96 2.72
CA PHE A 44 -13.00 -3.65 3.02
C PHE A 44 -14.06 -2.58 2.75
N ARG A 45 -13.98 -1.46 3.48
CA ARG A 45 -14.89 -0.32 3.33
C ARG A 45 -14.80 0.32 1.94
N PHE A 46 -13.64 0.28 1.30
CA PHE A 46 -13.37 0.95 0.03
C PHE A 46 -13.59 0.02 -1.15
N ALA A 47 -14.11 0.56 -2.25
CA ALA A 47 -14.26 -0.22 -3.48
C ALA A 47 -12.89 -0.53 -4.10
N ASP A 48 -12.76 -1.71 -4.71
CA ASP A 48 -11.52 -2.14 -5.36
C ASP A 48 -11.04 -1.15 -6.44
N GLN A 49 -11.96 -0.54 -7.19
CA GLN A 49 -11.63 0.47 -8.19
C GLN A 49 -11.06 1.75 -7.55
N ASP A 50 -11.59 2.18 -6.41
CA ASP A 50 -11.09 3.36 -5.71
C ASP A 50 -9.69 3.12 -5.15
N LEU A 51 -9.41 1.89 -4.70
CA LEU A 51 -8.09 1.48 -4.23
C LEU A 51 -7.06 1.43 -5.36
N LEU A 52 -7.46 0.99 -6.55
CA LEU A 52 -6.61 1.04 -7.75
C LEU A 52 -6.35 2.50 -8.17
N ASN A 53 -7.39 3.34 -8.18
CA ASN A 53 -7.28 4.77 -8.48
C ASN A 53 -6.37 5.47 -7.46
N PHE A 54 -6.51 5.16 -6.17
CA PHE A 54 -5.63 5.63 -5.11
C PHE A 54 -4.16 5.28 -5.40
N TYR A 55 -3.88 4.04 -5.80
CA TYR A 55 -2.52 3.63 -6.15
C TYR A 55 -1.98 4.44 -7.34
N ASP A 56 -2.77 4.61 -8.39
CA ASP A 56 -2.38 5.34 -9.59
C ASP A 56 -2.11 6.83 -9.28
N VAL A 57 -2.97 7.46 -8.46
CA VAL A 57 -2.73 8.81 -7.95
C VAL A 57 -1.39 8.88 -7.21
N ASN A 58 -1.08 7.92 -6.33
CA ASN A 58 0.19 7.94 -5.60
C ASN A 58 1.42 7.81 -6.52
N GLN A 59 1.31 7.06 -7.63
CA GLN A 59 2.38 6.99 -8.62
C GLN A 59 2.58 8.34 -9.31
N GLU A 60 1.50 8.96 -9.79
CA GLU A 60 1.54 10.27 -10.46
C GLU A 60 2.05 11.37 -9.51
N LEU A 61 1.56 11.39 -8.27
CA LEU A 61 2.00 12.34 -7.25
C LEU A 61 3.47 12.15 -6.86
N SER A 62 3.97 10.92 -6.84
CA SER A 62 5.39 10.69 -6.56
C SER A 62 6.29 11.31 -7.63
N VAL A 63 5.87 11.27 -8.89
CA VAL A 63 6.61 11.90 -10.00
C VAL A 63 6.50 13.42 -9.88
N LEU A 64 5.28 13.94 -9.69
CA LEU A 64 5.03 15.37 -9.53
C LEU A 64 5.83 15.97 -8.35
N GLN A 65 5.90 15.28 -7.22
CA GLN A 65 6.64 15.73 -6.05
C GLN A 65 8.15 15.82 -6.34
N LYS A 66 8.70 14.84 -7.07
CA LYS A 66 10.10 14.86 -7.48
C LYS A 66 10.39 16.06 -8.39
N GLU A 67 9.59 16.24 -9.44
CA GLU A 67 9.75 17.37 -10.37
C GLU A 67 9.59 18.72 -9.67
N THR A 68 8.65 18.83 -8.73
CA THR A 68 8.45 20.05 -7.94
C THR A 68 9.67 20.35 -7.09
N ASN A 69 10.25 19.34 -6.42
CA ASN A 69 11.46 19.52 -5.63
C ASN A 69 12.65 19.94 -6.50
N GLU A 70 12.81 19.34 -7.68
CA GLU A 70 13.85 19.72 -8.63
C GLU A 70 13.71 21.19 -9.08
N LYS A 71 12.48 21.65 -9.37
CA LYS A 71 12.20 23.05 -9.71
C LYS A 71 12.54 24.02 -8.57
N ILE A 72 12.18 23.66 -7.34
CA ILE A 72 12.48 24.48 -6.16
C ILE A 72 14.00 24.59 -5.96
N VAL A 73 14.72 23.47 -6.02
CA VAL A 73 16.19 23.46 -5.88
C VAL A 73 16.83 24.33 -6.97
N ALA A 74 16.42 24.17 -8.23
CA ALA A 74 16.93 24.97 -9.33
C ALA A 74 16.67 26.47 -9.16
N ALA A 75 15.48 26.86 -8.69
CA ALA A 75 15.14 28.26 -8.43
C ALA A 75 16.01 28.87 -7.33
N VAL A 76 16.25 28.12 -6.25
CA VAL A 76 17.12 28.55 -5.13
C VAL A 76 18.57 28.71 -5.58
N GLU A 77 19.11 27.71 -6.29
CA GLU A 77 20.49 27.73 -6.78
C GLU A 77 20.73 28.84 -7.80
N ALA A 78 19.74 29.15 -8.65
CA ALA A 78 19.80 30.26 -9.61
C ALA A 78 19.95 31.65 -8.93
N LYS A 79 19.61 31.76 -7.64
CA LYS A 79 19.81 32.96 -6.82
C LYS A 79 21.07 32.91 -5.95
N GLY A 80 21.95 31.94 -6.19
CA GLY A 80 23.21 31.80 -5.46
C GLY A 80 23.04 31.32 -4.02
N LEU A 81 21.87 30.81 -3.65
CA LEU A 81 21.61 30.20 -2.36
C LEU A 81 21.72 28.67 -2.47
N SER A 82 22.15 28.03 -1.39
CA SER A 82 21.92 26.59 -1.23
C SER A 82 20.54 26.34 -0.62
N MET A 83 19.98 25.16 -0.86
CA MET A 83 18.71 24.77 -0.25
C MET A 83 18.74 24.83 1.29
N ASP A 84 19.87 24.46 1.90
CA ASP A 84 20.04 24.54 3.35
C ASP A 84 20.04 25.98 3.87
N ARG A 85 20.71 26.90 3.16
CA ARG A 85 20.70 28.33 3.52
C ARG A 85 19.32 28.94 3.33
N PHE A 86 18.66 28.64 2.22
CA PHE A 86 17.27 29.05 2.00
C PHE A 86 16.36 28.59 3.15
N ASN A 87 16.44 27.31 3.56
CA ASN A 87 15.63 26.77 4.65
C ASN A 87 15.93 27.41 6.01
N GLN A 88 17.19 27.79 6.28
CA GLN A 88 17.55 28.51 7.51
C GLN A 88 16.93 29.91 7.53
N ILE A 89 17.05 30.65 6.42
CA ILE A 89 16.49 31.99 6.27
C ILE A 89 14.96 31.93 6.33
N ALA A 90 14.33 30.95 5.68
CA ALA A 90 12.88 30.73 5.72
C ALA A 90 12.36 30.58 7.15
N ARG A 91 12.99 29.71 7.96
CA ARG A 91 12.63 29.52 9.37
C ARG A 91 12.82 30.78 10.20
N ALA A 92 13.92 31.52 9.96
CA ALA A 92 14.17 32.78 10.65
C ALA A 92 13.15 33.85 10.26
N ALA A 93 12.75 33.93 8.99
CA ALA A 93 11.72 34.83 8.49
C ALA A 93 10.37 34.55 9.16
N GLU A 94 9.99 33.28 9.27
CA GLU A 94 8.73 32.84 9.88
C GLU A 94 8.59 33.29 11.34
N ILE A 95 9.68 33.21 12.12
CA ILE A 95 9.68 33.60 13.54
C ILE A 95 10.12 35.05 13.79
N GLY A 96 10.35 35.84 12.73
CA GLY A 96 10.79 37.24 12.84
C GLY A 96 12.24 37.44 13.31
N ALA A 97 13.09 36.42 13.20
CA ALA A 97 14.48 36.40 13.67
C ALA A 97 15.53 36.64 12.57
N LEU A 98 15.15 37.33 11.49
CA LEU A 98 16.11 37.74 10.44
C LEU A 98 17.08 38.84 10.94
N GLN A 99 16.69 39.57 11.97
CA GLN A 99 17.51 40.63 12.57
C GLN A 99 18.53 40.01 13.54
N GLY A 100 19.79 40.44 13.47
CA GLY A 100 20.85 39.99 14.38
C GLY A 100 22.20 39.65 13.74
N GLY A 101 22.39 39.94 12.45
CA GLY A 101 23.68 39.75 11.76
C GLY A 101 24.09 38.30 11.52
N MET A 102 23.17 37.34 11.70
CA MET A 102 23.39 35.91 11.45
C MET A 102 23.31 35.56 9.95
N TYR A 103 22.72 36.44 9.13
CA TYR A 103 22.54 36.27 7.69
C TYR A 103 23.15 37.47 6.97
N LEU A 104 23.78 37.21 5.82
CA LEU A 104 24.29 38.27 4.97
C LEU A 104 23.14 38.99 4.27
N ASP A 105 23.28 40.29 4.03
CA ASP A 105 22.25 41.09 3.33
C ASP A 105 21.95 40.51 1.94
N GLU A 106 22.98 40.05 1.22
CA GLU A 106 22.88 39.40 -0.08
C GLU A 106 22.04 38.09 -0.02
N GLU A 107 22.20 37.31 1.05
CA GLU A 107 21.44 36.07 1.23
C GLU A 107 19.95 36.36 1.49
N VAL A 108 19.68 37.38 2.30
CA VAL A 108 18.31 37.83 2.59
C VAL A 108 17.66 38.41 1.33
N GLU A 109 18.41 39.16 0.51
CA GLU A 109 17.92 39.65 -0.77
C GLU A 109 17.58 38.51 -1.73
N SER A 110 18.49 37.54 -1.93
CA SER A 110 18.23 36.36 -2.75
C SER A 110 17.02 35.56 -2.27
N PHE A 111 16.85 35.41 -0.95
CA PHE A 111 15.68 34.78 -0.37
C PHE A 111 14.39 35.52 -0.74
N ASN A 112 14.35 36.83 -0.55
CA ASN A 112 13.18 37.66 -0.86
C ASN A 112 12.79 37.61 -2.35
N GLN A 113 13.78 37.42 -3.24
CA GLN A 113 13.54 37.27 -4.67
C GLN A 113 12.96 35.90 -5.04
N VAL A 114 13.42 34.81 -4.41
CA VAL A 114 13.03 33.44 -4.79
C VAL A 114 11.80 32.92 -4.04
N ALA A 115 11.53 33.41 -2.82
CA ALA A 115 10.42 32.93 -2.00
C ALA A 115 9.04 33.04 -2.70
N PRO A 116 8.71 34.13 -3.45
CA PRO A 116 7.46 34.19 -4.21
C PRO A 116 7.36 33.14 -5.31
N GLU A 117 8.48 32.84 -5.99
CA GLU A 117 8.54 31.82 -7.04
C GLU A 117 8.30 30.42 -6.47
N ILE A 118 8.95 30.09 -5.36
CA ILE A 118 8.73 28.81 -4.65
C ILE A 118 7.27 28.69 -4.19
N THR A 119 6.68 29.78 -3.70
CA THR A 119 5.26 29.81 -3.32
C THR A 119 4.35 29.54 -4.52
N ALA A 120 4.68 30.07 -5.70
CA ALA A 120 3.93 29.80 -6.93
C ALA A 120 4.07 28.33 -7.35
N ILE A 121 5.28 27.77 -7.35
CA ILE A 121 5.54 26.35 -7.65
C ILE A 121 4.72 25.43 -6.74
N GLN A 122 4.68 25.73 -5.44
CA GLN A 122 3.89 24.96 -4.48
C GLN A 122 2.38 25.07 -4.72
N ARG A 123 1.88 26.26 -5.10
CA ARG A 123 0.47 26.46 -5.44
C ARG A 123 0.09 25.67 -6.69
N ASP A 124 0.94 25.68 -7.71
CA ASP A 124 0.71 24.93 -8.95
C ASP A 124 0.66 23.43 -8.67
N MET A 125 1.57 22.92 -7.83
CA MET A 125 1.54 21.53 -7.37
C MET A 125 0.21 21.18 -6.67
N GLN A 126 -0.31 22.06 -5.80
CA GLN A 126 -1.62 21.84 -5.15
C GLN A 126 -2.78 21.80 -6.16
N GLY A 127 -2.73 22.65 -7.19
CA GLY A 127 -3.71 22.63 -8.27
C GLY A 127 -3.68 21.32 -9.07
N ILE A 128 -2.48 20.85 -9.42
CA ILE A 128 -2.31 19.58 -10.13
C ILE A 128 -2.80 18.41 -9.28
N LEU A 129 -2.48 18.37 -7.99
CA LEU A 129 -2.98 17.36 -7.06
C LEU A 129 -4.52 17.29 -7.08
N GLN A 130 -5.21 18.43 -6.99
CA GLN A 130 -6.68 18.45 -7.03
C GLN A 130 -7.21 17.93 -8.37
N ALA A 131 -6.59 18.33 -9.49
CA ALA A 131 -6.98 17.87 -10.81
C ALA A 131 -6.79 16.35 -10.97
N THR A 132 -5.65 15.81 -10.55
CA THR A 132 -5.35 14.36 -10.58
C THR A 132 -6.37 13.57 -9.75
N LEU A 133 -6.74 14.05 -8.57
CA LEU A 133 -7.76 13.41 -7.74
C LEU A 133 -9.13 13.41 -8.45
N MET A 134 -9.55 14.56 -8.98
CA MET A 134 -10.82 14.70 -9.69
C MET A 134 -10.90 13.80 -10.94
N GLU A 135 -9.82 13.70 -11.71
CA GLU A 135 -9.74 12.84 -12.90
C GLU A 135 -9.98 11.37 -12.55
N LYS A 136 -9.49 10.93 -11.38
CA LYS A 136 -9.64 9.56 -10.88
C LYS A 136 -10.92 9.36 -10.04
N GLY A 137 -11.80 10.36 -9.99
CA GLY A 137 -13.06 10.29 -9.25
C GLY A 137 -12.90 10.28 -7.72
N LEU A 138 -11.76 10.74 -7.20
CA LEU A 138 -11.51 10.82 -5.77
C LEU A 138 -11.68 12.26 -5.27
N THR A 139 -12.39 12.43 -4.16
CA THR A 139 -12.35 13.70 -3.41
C THR A 139 -11.10 13.73 -2.54
N THR A 140 -10.67 14.92 -2.14
CA THR A 140 -9.53 15.07 -1.21
C THR A 140 -9.78 14.33 0.09
N ASP A 141 -10.96 14.48 0.70
CA ASP A 141 -11.29 13.82 1.96
C ASP A 141 -11.27 12.30 1.82
N TYR A 142 -11.88 11.76 0.77
CA TYR A 142 -11.93 10.31 0.55
C TYR A 142 -10.55 9.72 0.28
N TYR A 143 -9.70 10.43 -0.48
CA TYR A 143 -8.30 10.06 -0.64
C TYR A 143 -7.54 10.03 0.69
N GLN A 144 -7.76 11.01 1.58
CA GLN A 144 -7.14 11.03 2.92
C GLN A 144 -7.64 9.89 3.81
N GLU A 145 -8.93 9.52 3.72
CA GLU A 145 -9.47 8.36 4.43
C GLU A 145 -8.79 7.06 3.98
N ILE A 146 -8.71 6.83 2.67
CA ILE A 146 -8.00 5.66 2.12
C ILE A 146 -6.54 5.67 2.57
N MET A 147 -5.85 6.80 2.46
CA MET A 147 -4.45 6.96 2.88
C MET A 147 -4.26 6.62 4.36
N SER A 148 -5.13 7.13 5.23
CA SER A 148 -5.07 6.90 6.68
C SER A 148 -5.22 5.42 7.00
N GLU A 149 -6.27 4.78 6.46
CA GLU A 149 -6.55 3.37 6.73
C GLU A 149 -5.47 2.46 6.12
N PHE A 150 -5.04 2.75 4.90
CA PHE A 150 -3.98 2.01 4.21
C PHE A 150 -2.66 2.02 4.99
N ARG A 151 -2.33 3.12 5.69
CA ARG A 151 -1.11 3.20 6.51
C ARG A 151 -1.15 2.28 7.74
N SER A 152 -2.34 2.03 8.29
CA SER A 152 -2.51 1.29 9.55
C SER A 152 -3.00 -0.15 9.38
N ASP A 153 -3.70 -0.49 8.28
CA ASP A 153 -4.27 -1.82 8.06
C ASP A 153 -3.40 -2.64 7.08
N ALA A 154 -2.71 -3.65 7.62
CA ALA A 154 -1.86 -4.55 6.84
C ALA A 154 -2.65 -5.46 5.88
N ASP A 155 -3.90 -5.81 6.20
CA ASP A 155 -4.75 -6.60 5.30
C ASP A 155 -5.20 -5.76 4.12
N LEU A 156 -5.51 -4.48 4.34
CA LEU A 156 -5.83 -3.55 3.26
C LEU A 156 -4.62 -3.39 2.32
N GLN A 157 -3.41 -3.26 2.86
CA GLN A 157 -2.18 -3.25 2.05
C GLN A 157 -2.01 -4.54 1.23
N ASN A 158 -2.28 -5.70 1.84
CA ASN A 158 -2.25 -6.98 1.15
C ASN A 158 -3.28 -7.05 0.01
N HIS A 159 -4.50 -6.59 0.28
CA HIS A 159 -5.60 -6.57 -0.69
C HIS A 159 -5.26 -5.71 -1.91
N VAL A 160 -4.78 -4.48 -1.68
CA VAL A 160 -4.31 -3.60 -2.76
C VAL A 160 -3.20 -4.27 -3.59
N ARG A 161 -2.25 -4.96 -2.95
CA ARG A 161 -1.21 -5.72 -3.68
C ARG A 161 -1.79 -6.81 -4.57
N GLU A 162 -2.82 -7.52 -4.13
CA GLU A 162 -3.46 -8.55 -4.96
C GLU A 162 -4.28 -7.95 -6.09
N LEU A 163 -5.02 -6.85 -5.85
CA LEU A 163 -5.71 -6.12 -6.90
C LEU A 163 -4.75 -5.69 -8.03
N LEU A 164 -3.57 -5.19 -7.67
CA LEU A 164 -2.53 -4.80 -8.63
C LEU A 164 -1.99 -6.00 -9.42
N ARG A 165 -1.80 -7.16 -8.79
CA ARG A 165 -1.38 -8.38 -9.47
C ARG A 165 -2.45 -8.87 -10.44
N GLU A 166 -3.72 -8.84 -10.03
CA GLU A 166 -4.82 -9.25 -10.89
C GLU A 166 -4.96 -8.32 -12.10
N ARG A 167 -4.88 -7.00 -11.88
CA ARG A 167 -4.84 -5.99 -12.96
C ARG A 167 -3.71 -6.28 -13.96
N ALA A 168 -2.51 -6.61 -13.48
CA ALA A 168 -1.37 -6.95 -14.35
C ALA A 168 -1.60 -8.26 -15.14
N ARG A 169 -2.17 -9.29 -14.49
CA ARG A 169 -2.53 -10.55 -15.18
C ARG A 169 -3.57 -10.31 -16.27
N GLN A 170 -4.58 -9.49 -15.99
CA GLN A 170 -5.62 -9.12 -16.97
C GLN A 170 -5.01 -8.40 -18.18
N ALA A 171 -4.21 -7.36 -17.95
CA ALA A 171 -3.53 -6.64 -19.03
C ALA A 171 -2.65 -7.56 -19.90
N ALA A 172 -1.94 -8.51 -19.30
CA ALA A 172 -1.14 -9.49 -20.04
C ALA A 172 -2.00 -10.46 -20.87
N ARG A 173 -3.18 -10.87 -20.37
CA ARG A 173 -4.11 -11.72 -21.12
C ARG A 173 -4.67 -10.97 -22.34
N GLU A 174 -5.07 -9.72 -22.16
CA GLU A 174 -5.59 -8.88 -23.24
C GLU A 174 -4.54 -8.59 -24.30
N ALA A 175 -3.30 -8.27 -23.91
CA ALA A 175 -2.21 -8.01 -24.87
C ALA A 175 -2.00 -9.24 -25.79
N ARG A 176 -1.95 -10.44 -25.20
CA ARG A 176 -1.82 -11.69 -25.98
C ARG A 176 -3.03 -11.96 -26.87
N GLN A 177 -4.23 -11.57 -26.45
CA GLN A 177 -5.43 -11.70 -27.30
C GLN A 177 -5.34 -10.78 -28.51
N ARG A 178 -5.01 -9.50 -28.29
CA ARG A 178 -4.84 -8.52 -29.36
C ARG A 178 -3.75 -8.93 -30.35
N GLU A 179 -2.62 -9.46 -29.87
CA GLU A 179 -1.56 -9.99 -30.74
C GLU A 179 -2.06 -11.12 -31.65
N ARG A 180 -2.81 -12.08 -31.09
CA ARG A 180 -3.39 -13.17 -31.88
C ARG A 180 -4.38 -12.67 -32.93
N GLU A 181 -5.23 -11.70 -32.58
CA GLU A 181 -6.19 -11.10 -33.52
C GLU A 181 -5.46 -10.40 -34.68
N LEU A 182 -4.38 -9.66 -34.40
CA LEU A 182 -3.57 -9.02 -35.42
C LEU A 182 -2.85 -10.03 -36.32
N GLU A 183 -2.34 -11.13 -35.76
CA GLU A 183 -1.75 -12.22 -36.55
C GLU A 183 -2.77 -12.90 -37.46
N GLU A 184 -4.01 -13.05 -37.02
CA GLU A 184 -5.10 -13.63 -37.82
C GLU A 184 -5.54 -12.66 -38.94
N GLN A 185 -5.62 -11.36 -38.66
CA GLN A 185 -5.94 -10.34 -39.66
C GLN A 185 -4.87 -10.24 -40.75
N ASN A 186 -3.58 -10.34 -40.40
CA ASN A 186 -2.48 -10.29 -41.37
C ASN A 186 -2.33 -11.55 -42.23
N LYS A 187 -3.06 -12.63 -41.91
CA LYS A 187 -3.10 -13.87 -42.71
C LYS A 187 -4.26 -13.90 -43.71
N GLN A 188 -5.16 -12.92 -43.68
CA GLN A 188 -6.27 -12.73 -44.63
C GLN A 188 -5.88 -11.74 -45.73
#